data_AF-A0A5M9NWD5-F1
#
_entry.id   AF-A0A5M9NWD5-F1
#
_cell.length_a   1.000
_cell.length_b   1.000
_cell.length_c   1.000
_cell.angle_alpha   90.00
_cell.angle_beta   90.00
_cell.angle_gamma   90.00
#
_symmetry.space_group_name_H-M   'P 1'
#
loop_
_entity.id
_entity.type
_entity.pdbx_description
1 polymer ?
#
loop_
_entity_poly.entity_id
_entity_poly.type
_entity_poly.pdbx_seq_one_letter_code
_entity_poly.pdbx_strand_id
1 'polypeptide(L)'
;MNDREKSKFIFKNFKEKYRINDFDIPGIKKLPMMIRNNGLISSLEYFIKKFKNVKNKNKKYMLTLRFVCDYISYTWFNSKSVKEIEIVNKVMELDSSSYMFLQKDVYDFSIQLRNLISVLEKGEDLK
;
A
#
# COMPACT_ATOMS: atom_id res chain seq x y z
N MET A 1 -8.08 9.84 -7.80
CA MET A 1 -7.01 9.84 -8.82
C MET A 1 -7.34 8.81 -9.90
N ASN A 2 -7.07 9.05 -11.19
CA ASN A 2 -7.44 8.10 -12.25
C ASN A 2 -6.44 6.93 -12.35
N ASP A 3 -6.79 5.89 -13.12
CA ASP A 3 -5.99 4.67 -13.21
C ASP A 3 -4.59 4.89 -13.77
N ARG A 4 -4.47 5.79 -14.76
CA ARG A 4 -3.18 6.13 -15.37
C ARG A 4 -2.23 6.78 -14.37
N GLU A 5 -2.74 7.65 -13.53
CA GLU A 5 -1.98 8.32 -12.47
C GLU A 5 -1.54 7.35 -11.38
N LYS A 6 -2.40 6.39 -10.99
CA LYS A 6 -2.06 5.33 -10.02
C LYS A 6 -0.91 4.48 -10.53
N SER A 7 -1.01 4.02 -11.78
CA SER A 7 0.07 3.27 -12.44
C SER A 7 1.36 4.09 -12.53
N LYS A 8 1.30 5.37 -12.91
CA LYS A 8 2.47 6.26 -12.93
C LYS A 8 3.13 6.38 -11.56
N PHE A 9 2.34 6.54 -10.49
CA PHE A 9 2.86 6.59 -9.12
C PHE A 9 3.61 5.30 -8.78
N ILE A 10 3.03 4.14 -9.10
CA ILE A 10 3.63 2.84 -8.83
C ILE A 10 4.97 2.69 -9.56
N PHE A 11 4.99 2.89 -10.87
CA PHE A 11 6.20 2.76 -11.69
C PHE A 11 7.30 3.73 -11.27
N LYS A 12 6.95 5.00 -11.02
CA LYS A 12 7.92 6.00 -10.57
C LYS A 12 8.60 5.57 -9.27
N ASN A 13 7.82 5.12 -8.28
CA ASN A 13 8.37 4.71 -6.99
C ASN A 13 9.18 3.41 -7.07
N PHE A 14 8.81 2.44 -7.91
CA PHE A 14 9.64 1.25 -8.16
C PHE A 14 10.92 1.57 -8.93
N LYS A 15 10.93 2.60 -9.78
CA LYS A 15 12.14 3.02 -10.49
C LYS A 15 13.11 3.77 -9.58
N GLU A 16 12.59 4.60 -8.68
CA GLU A 16 13.39 5.60 -7.94
C GLU A 16 13.66 5.22 -6.48
N LYS A 17 12.76 4.46 -5.82
CA LYS A 17 12.77 4.35 -4.35
C LYS A 17 12.69 2.91 -3.82
N TYR A 18 12.11 1.97 -4.56
CA TYR A 18 11.87 0.61 -4.05
C TYR A 18 12.21 -0.49 -5.07
N ARG A 19 12.72 -1.64 -4.61
CA ARG A 19 12.86 -2.84 -5.44
C ARG A 19 11.75 -3.83 -5.12
N ILE A 20 11.25 -4.54 -6.14
CA ILE A 20 10.14 -5.50 -5.99
C ILE A 20 10.47 -6.59 -4.97
N ASN A 21 11.70 -7.09 -5.00
CA ASN A 21 12.16 -8.16 -4.10
C ASN A 21 12.19 -7.76 -2.62
N ASP A 22 12.09 -6.47 -2.32
CA ASP A 22 12.02 -5.94 -0.96
C ASP A 22 10.59 -6.00 -0.38
N PHE A 23 9.57 -6.28 -1.19
CA PHE A 23 8.18 -6.30 -0.75
C PHE A 23 7.70 -7.66 -0.29
N ASP A 24 6.66 -7.65 0.55
CA ASP A 24 5.90 -8.84 0.91
C ASP A 24 4.86 -9.14 -0.17
N ILE A 25 5.27 -9.88 -1.20
CA ILE A 25 4.43 -10.20 -2.35
C ILE A 25 3.13 -10.92 -1.96
N PRO A 26 3.15 -11.94 -1.08
CA PRO A 26 1.91 -12.55 -0.57
C PRO A 26 0.97 -11.54 0.10
N GLY A 27 1.51 -10.60 0.90
CA GLY A 27 0.74 -9.53 1.52
C GLY A 27 0.12 -8.59 0.51
N ILE A 28 0.87 -8.19 -0.53
CA ILE A 28 0.35 -7.34 -1.60
C ILE A 28 -0.76 -8.04 -2.39
N LYS A 29 -0.61 -9.34 -2.68
CA LYS A 29 -1.66 -10.12 -3.35
C LYS A 29 -2.95 -10.20 -2.53
N LYS A 30 -2.85 -10.22 -1.20
CA LYS A 30 -3.98 -10.27 -0.26
C LYS A 30 -4.57 -8.90 0.08
N LEU A 31 -3.81 -7.81 -0.05
CA LEU A 31 -4.19 -6.46 0.37
C LEU A 31 -5.56 -6.00 -0.17
N PRO A 32 -5.91 -6.17 -1.47
CA PRO A 32 -7.24 -5.76 -1.95
C PRO A 32 -8.37 -6.47 -1.21
N MET A 33 -8.22 -7.77 -0.96
CA MET A 33 -9.22 -8.57 -0.27
C MET A 33 -9.33 -8.17 1.20
N MET A 34 -8.21 -7.86 1.86
CA MET A 34 -8.22 -7.35 3.23
C MET A 34 -8.97 -6.03 3.33
N ILE A 35 -8.72 -5.08 2.42
CA ILE A 35 -9.41 -3.78 2.41
C ILE A 35 -10.90 -3.98 2.16
N ARG A 36 -11.27 -4.84 1.20
CA ARG A 36 -12.68 -5.13 0.88
C ARG A 36 -13.43 -5.73 2.07
N ASN A 37 -12.82 -6.69 2.77
CA ASN A 37 -13.50 -7.47 3.80
C ASN A 37 -13.46 -6.80 5.18
N ASN A 38 -12.35 -6.13 5.51
CA ASN A 38 -12.09 -5.61 6.86
C ASN A 38 -12.00 -4.09 6.92
N GLY A 39 -12.03 -3.41 5.78
CA GLY A 39 -11.80 -1.97 5.68
C GLY A 39 -10.31 -1.59 5.65
N LEU A 40 -10.05 -0.33 5.31
CA LEU A 40 -8.70 0.20 5.15
C LEU A 40 -7.93 0.24 6.48
N ILE A 41 -8.50 0.81 7.54
CA ILE A 41 -7.81 0.99 8.84
C ILE A 41 -7.33 -0.35 9.39
N SER A 42 -8.23 -1.33 9.51
CA SER A 42 -7.87 -2.66 10.03
C SER A 42 -6.83 -3.37 9.16
N SER A 43 -6.85 -3.12 7.84
CA SER A 43 -5.82 -3.64 6.94
C SER A 43 -4.45 -3.01 7.21
N LEU A 44 -4.36 -1.70 7.41
CA LEU A 44 -3.10 -1.01 7.75
C LEU A 44 -2.56 -1.47 9.12
N GLU A 45 -3.43 -1.57 10.12
CA GLU A 45 -3.06 -2.06 11.45
C GLU A 45 -2.51 -3.50 11.42
N TYR A 46 -3.04 -4.35 10.55
CA TYR A 46 -2.52 -5.71 10.38
C TYR A 46 -1.04 -5.69 9.98
N PHE A 47 -0.64 -4.85 9.01
CA PHE A 47 0.77 -4.76 8.60
C PHE A 47 1.64 -4.20 9.74
N ILE A 48 1.14 -3.24 10.51
CA ILE A 48 1.85 -2.71 11.70
C ILE A 48 2.07 -3.83 12.73
N LYS A 49 1.04 -4.59 13.05
CA LYS A 49 1.12 -5.72 14.01
C LYS A 49 2.06 -6.81 13.51
N LYS A 50 1.99 -7.18 12.22
CA LYS A 50 2.90 -8.17 11.61
C LYS A 50 4.36 -7.71 11.63
N PHE A 51 4.63 -6.43 11.38
CA PHE A 51 5.98 -5.89 11.50
C PHE A 51 6.51 -5.97 12.94
N LYS A 52 5.68 -5.62 13.94
CA LYS A 52 6.07 -5.61 15.36
C LYS A 52 6.25 -7.00 15.97
N ASN A 53 5.45 -7.99 15.56
CA ASN A 53 5.42 -9.32 16.20
C ASN A 53 6.52 -10.29 15.76
N VAL A 54 7.29 -10.00 14.70
CA VAL A 54 8.33 -10.91 14.20
C VAL A 54 9.64 -10.60 14.91
N LYS A 55 10.24 -11.57 15.62
CA LYS A 55 11.57 -11.45 16.27
C LYS A 55 12.65 -10.90 15.32
N ASN A 56 12.49 -11.13 14.02
CA ASN A 56 13.28 -10.57 12.91
C ASN A 56 12.47 -9.58 12.06
N LYS A 57 11.87 -8.53 12.67
CA LYS A 57 11.18 -7.38 12.04
C LYS A 57 11.11 -7.51 10.53
N ASN A 58 10.12 -8.26 10.02
CA ASN A 58 10.14 -8.63 8.61
C ASN A 58 9.92 -7.35 7.79
N LYS A 59 11.04 -6.80 7.28
CA LYS A 59 11.14 -5.50 6.62
C LYS A 59 10.19 -5.41 5.43
N LYS A 60 9.83 -6.55 4.84
CA LYS A 60 8.93 -6.67 3.71
C LYS A 60 7.51 -6.17 4.01
N TYR A 61 6.96 -6.51 5.19
CA TYR A 61 5.63 -6.00 5.61
C TYR A 61 5.66 -4.48 5.82
N MET A 62 6.75 -3.97 6.38
CA MET A 62 6.92 -2.53 6.61
C MET A 62 7.01 -1.76 5.29
N LEU A 63 7.67 -2.32 4.28
CA LEU A 63 7.78 -1.69 2.96
C LEU A 63 6.42 -1.68 2.24
N THR A 64 5.66 -2.76 2.30
CA THR A 64 4.27 -2.77 1.78
C THR A 64 3.41 -1.71 2.45
N LEU A 65 3.44 -1.63 3.79
CA LEU A 65 2.72 -0.60 4.54
C LEU A 65 3.15 0.80 4.14
N ARG A 66 4.47 1.06 4.14
CA ARG A 66 5.05 2.35 3.77
C ARG A 66 4.61 2.79 2.38
N PHE A 67 4.62 1.88 1.41
CA PHE A 67 4.24 2.19 0.04
C PHE A 67 2.77 2.60 -0.09
N VAL A 68 1.87 1.93 0.64
CA VAL A 68 0.45 2.32 0.72
C VAL A 68 0.30 3.66 1.44
N CYS A 69 1.01 3.87 2.55
CA CYS A 69 0.97 5.14 3.28
C CYS A 69 1.51 6.31 2.45
N ASP A 70 2.58 6.11 1.67
CA ASP A 70 3.12 7.11 0.74
C ASP A 70 2.09 7.47 -0.33
N TYR A 71 1.37 6.49 -0.88
CA TYR A 71 0.28 6.73 -1.82
C TYR A 71 -0.81 7.61 -1.20
N ILE A 72 -1.31 7.24 -0.01
CA ILE A 72 -2.35 8.01 0.70
C ILE A 72 -1.86 9.43 1.02
N SER A 73 -0.63 9.54 1.53
CA SER A 73 -0.01 10.82 1.88
C SER A 73 0.07 11.76 0.68
N TYR A 74 0.48 11.22 -0.48
CA TYR A 74 0.60 11.96 -1.72
C TYR A 74 -0.76 12.38 -2.29
N THR A 75 -1.75 11.50 -2.26
CA THR A 75 -3.01 11.69 -2.99
C THR A 75 -4.12 12.35 -2.17
N TRP A 76 -4.15 12.14 -0.86
CA TRP A 76 -5.23 12.59 0.02
C TRP A 76 -4.81 13.68 1.00
N PHE A 77 -3.56 13.66 1.47
CA PHE A 77 -3.10 14.59 2.50
C PHE A 77 -2.10 15.62 1.99
N ASN A 78 -1.72 15.55 0.71
CA ASN A 78 -0.70 16.41 0.06
C ASN A 78 0.54 16.65 0.95
N SER A 79 0.96 15.61 1.67
CA SER A 79 1.99 15.72 2.69
C SER A 79 3.26 15.02 2.23
N LYS A 80 4.42 15.63 2.50
CA LYS A 80 5.71 14.97 2.24
C LYS A 80 5.98 13.96 3.33
N SER A 81 6.18 12.69 2.94
CA SER A 81 6.76 11.59 3.72
C SER A 81 6.48 11.64 5.23
N VAL A 82 5.25 11.28 5.58
CA VAL A 82 4.80 11.18 6.97
C VAL A 82 5.05 9.76 7.48
N LYS A 83 5.33 9.58 8.78
CA LYS A 83 5.42 8.23 9.38
C LYS A 83 4.12 7.47 9.17
N GLU A 84 4.20 6.15 9.02
CA GLU A 84 3.06 5.29 8.70
C GLU A 84 1.95 5.42 9.75
N ILE A 85 2.33 5.52 11.03
CA ILE A 85 1.39 5.70 12.15
C ILE A 85 0.59 7.01 12.06
N GLU A 86 1.23 8.08 11.62
CA GLU A 86 0.59 9.40 11.49
C GLU A 86 -0.39 9.39 10.30
N ILE A 87 -0.07 8.67 9.22
CA ILE A 87 -1.03 8.43 8.13
C ILE A 87 -2.24 7.66 8.64
N VAL A 88 -2.05 6.59 9.42
CA VAL A 88 -3.18 5.84 10.00
C VAL A 88 -4.06 6.75 10.86
N ASN A 89 -3.48 7.57 11.72
CA ASN A 89 -4.23 8.51 12.56
C ASN A 89 -5.03 9.50 11.72
N LYS A 90 -4.42 10.11 10.69
CA LYS A 90 -5.14 11.01 9.78
C LYS A 90 -6.30 10.33 9.05
N VAL A 91 -6.15 9.05 8.68
CA VAL A 91 -7.24 8.26 8.09
C VAL A 91 -8.37 8.02 9.08
N MET A 92 -8.06 7.81 10.36
CA MET A 92 -9.06 7.63 11.42
C MET A 92 -9.83 8.93 11.75
N GLU A 93 -9.23 10.08 11.47
CA GLU A 93 -9.84 11.40 11.68
C GLU A 93 -10.78 11.83 10.52
N LEU A 94 -10.82 11.09 9.42
CA LEU A 94 -11.71 11.38 8.30
C LEU A 94 -13.18 11.10 8.68
N ASP A 95 -14.08 11.96 8.20
CA ASP A 95 -15.51 11.67 8.24
C ASP A 95 -15.84 10.43 7.40
N SER A 96 -17.01 9.82 7.67
CA SER A 96 -17.42 8.56 7.03
C SER A 96 -17.43 8.63 5.50
N SER A 97 -17.83 9.77 4.91
CA SER A 97 -17.89 9.92 3.45
C SER A 97 -16.49 9.97 2.85
N SER A 98 -15.63 10.83 3.40
CA SER A 98 -14.23 10.93 2.97
C SER A 98 -13.48 9.61 3.16
N TYR A 99 -13.73 8.90 4.26
CA TYR A 99 -13.17 7.59 4.51
C TYR A 99 -13.62 6.56 3.47
N MET A 100 -14.90 6.52 3.09
CA MET A 100 -15.40 5.61 2.06
C MET A 100 -14.75 5.87 0.69
N PHE A 101 -14.59 7.13 0.30
CA PHE A 101 -13.91 7.49 -0.94
C PHE A 101 -12.42 7.11 -0.91
N LEU A 102 -11.72 7.37 0.20
CA LEU A 102 -10.33 6.95 0.38
C LEU A 102 -10.20 5.44 0.32
N GLN A 103 -11.05 4.70 1.04
CA GLN A 103 -11.01 3.24 1.07
C GLN A 103 -11.18 2.66 -0.34
N LYS A 104 -12.12 3.20 -1.13
CA LYS A 104 -12.31 2.79 -2.52
C LYS A 104 -11.06 3.09 -3.36
N ASP A 105 -10.50 4.28 -3.25
CA ASP A 105 -9.33 4.68 -4.03
C ASP A 105 -8.09 3.83 -3.71
N VAL A 106 -7.86 3.53 -2.42
CA VAL A 106 -6.78 2.65 -1.96
C VAL A 106 -7.02 1.19 -2.34
N TYR A 107 -8.29 0.74 -2.33
CA TYR A 107 -8.67 -0.57 -2.85
C TYR A 107 -8.32 -0.70 -4.34
N ASP A 108 -8.73 0.25 -5.17
CA ASP A 108 -8.44 0.26 -6.61
C ASP A 108 -6.92 0.33 -6.87
N PHE A 109 -6.20 1.16 -6.11
CA PHE A 109 -4.74 1.21 -6.12
C PHE A 109 -4.09 -0.14 -5.78
N SER A 110 -4.59 -0.82 -4.74
CA SER A 110 -4.07 -2.13 -4.33
C SER A 110 -4.27 -3.21 -5.39
N ILE A 111 -5.36 -3.15 -6.18
CA ILE A 111 -5.57 -4.05 -7.32
C ILE A 111 -4.52 -3.81 -8.39
N GLN A 112 -4.27 -2.55 -8.75
CA GLN A 112 -3.26 -2.22 -9.76
C GLN A 112 -1.87 -2.65 -9.32
N LEU A 113 -1.52 -2.39 -8.06
CA LEU A 113 -0.24 -2.81 -7.48
C LEU A 113 -0.08 -4.33 -7.55
N ARG A 114 -1.11 -5.09 -7.16
CA ARG A 114 -1.12 -6.56 -7.27
C ARG A 114 -0.91 -7.02 -8.71
N ASN A 115 -1.63 -6.42 -9.66
CA ASN A 115 -1.57 -6.83 -11.07
C ASN A 115 -0.16 -6.56 -11.64
N LEU A 116 0.41 -5.39 -11.36
CA LEU A 116 1.75 -5.01 -11.81
C LEU A 116 2.82 -5.95 -11.23
N ILE A 117 2.77 -6.23 -9.94
CA ILE A 117 3.70 -7.17 -9.32
C ILE A 117 3.58 -8.57 -9.93
N SER A 118 2.36 -9.03 -10.19
CA SER A 118 2.15 -10.35 -10.80
C SER A 118 2.73 -10.43 -12.22
N VAL A 119 2.74 -9.31 -12.96
CA VAL A 119 3.39 -9.22 -14.28
C VAL A 119 4.91 -9.21 -14.15
N LEU A 120 5.43 -8.45 -13.18
CA LEU A 120 6.88 -8.31 -12.98
C LEU A 120 7.52 -9.62 -12.48
N GLU A 121 6.85 -10.37 -11.60
CA GLU A 121 7.27 -11.72 -11.20
C GLU A 121 7.41 -12.65 -12.41
N LYS A 122 6.39 -12.70 -13.28
CA LYS A 122 6.41 -13.52 -14.51
C LYS A 122 7.48 -13.09 -15.50
N GLY A 123 7.87 -11.81 -15.50
CA GLY A 123 8.92 -11.27 -16.36
C GLY A 123 10.33 -11.55 -15.85
N GLU A 124 10.52 -11.73 -14.54
CA GLU A 124 11.78 -12.17 -13.94
C GLU A 124 12.03 -13.66 -14.17
N ASP A 125 10.97 -14.49 -14.22
CA ASP A 125 11.06 -15.92 -14.59
C ASP A 125 11.48 -16.17 -16.06
N LEU A 126 11.55 -15.11 -16.89
CA LEU A 126 11.95 -15.17 -18.31
C LEU A 126 13.41 -14.73 -18.55
N LYS A 127 14.19 -14.48 -17.49
CA LYS A 127 15.63 -14.18 -17.55
C LYS A 127 16.46 -15.31 -16.95
#